data_AF-A0A915Q3F3-F1
#
_entry.id   AF-A0A915Q3F3-F1
#
_cell.length_a   1.000
_cell.length_b   1.000
_cell.length_c   1.000
_cell.angle_alpha   90.00
_cell.angle_beta   90.00
_cell.angle_gamma   90.00
#
_symmetry.space_group_name_H-M   'P 1'
#
loop_
_entity.id
_entity.type
_entity.pdbx_description
1 polymer ?
#
loop_
_entity_poly.entity_id
_entity_poly.type
_entity_poly.pdbx_seq_one_letter_code
_entity_poly.pdbx_strand_id
1 'polypeptide(L)'
;MRNRMQLINSNQITMEQIPKLNLGEQKSAIFCYETTTLVILQISPLFVIIIANPAASIGTLRNLRNSLEPIVIEISNATGLH
;
A
#
# COMPACT_ATOMS: atom_id res chain seq x y z
N MET A 1 18.93 3.61 -3.52
CA MET A 1 18.00 2.76 -2.73
C MET A 1 17.15 3.68 -1.86
N ARG A 2 15.82 3.73 -2.04
CA ARG A 2 14.95 4.51 -1.15
C ARG A 2 14.95 3.86 0.24
N ASN A 3 15.13 4.64 1.29
CA ASN A 3 14.98 4.12 2.65
C ASN A 3 13.48 4.01 3.01
N ARG A 4 13.17 3.28 4.10
CA ARG A 4 11.79 3.03 4.55
C ARG A 4 11.00 4.33 4.76
N MET A 5 11.65 5.35 5.33
CA MET A 5 11.03 6.65 5.61
C MET A 5 10.66 7.40 4.33
N GLN A 6 11.57 7.44 3.35
CA GLN A 6 11.33 8.06 2.06
C GLN A 6 10.17 7.41 1.32
N LEU A 7 9.99 6.09 1.47
CA LEU A 7 8.88 5.36 0.87
C LEU A 7 7.54 5.73 1.52
N ILE A 8 7.48 5.74 2.85
CA ILE A 8 6.28 6.14 3.62
C ILE A 8 5.88 7.57 3.25
N ASN A 9 6.83 8.51 3.26
CA ASN A 9 6.58 9.91 2.91
C ASN A 9 6.09 10.06 1.46
N SER A 10 6.68 9.30 0.53
CA SER A 10 6.23 9.32 -0.88
C SER A 10 4.79 8.82 -1.01
N ASN A 11 4.41 7.78 -0.25
CA ASN A 11 3.03 7.29 -0.23
C ASN A 11 2.07 8.34 0.34
N GLN A 12 2.41 9.00 1.45
CA GLN A 12 1.58 10.05 2.05
C GLN A 12 1.32 11.20 1.07
N ILE A 13 2.37 11.75 0.45
CA ILE A 13 2.25 12.80 -0.58
C ILE A 13 1.35 12.32 -1.72
N THR A 14 1.50 11.08 -2.17
CA THR A 14 0.65 10.52 -3.24
C THR A 14 -0.82 10.48 -2.83
N MET A 15 -1.13 10.07 -1.59
CA MET A 15 -2.51 10.05 -1.08
C MET A 15 -3.13 11.44 -1.02
N GLU A 16 -2.36 12.49 -0.75
CA GLU A 16 -2.85 13.87 -0.73
C GLU A 16 -3.16 14.42 -2.14
N GLN A 17 -2.48 13.93 -3.18
CA GLN A 17 -2.70 14.38 -4.55
C GLN A 17 -3.81 13.62 -5.26
N ILE A 18 -4.02 12.33 -4.96
CA ILE A 18 -4.99 11.49 -5.69
C ILE A 18 -6.43 12.01 -5.67
N PRO A 19 -6.98 12.51 -4.55
CA PRO A 19 -8.33 13.07 -4.53
C PRO A 19 -8.53 14.19 -5.56
N LYS A 20 -7.47 14.94 -5.88
CA LYS A 20 -7.50 16.04 -6.86
C LYS A 20 -7.65 15.55 -8.30
N LEU A 21 -7.44 14.26 -8.56
CA LEU A 21 -7.59 13.66 -9.88
C LEU A 21 -9.04 13.23 -10.17
N ASN A 22 -9.95 13.27 -9.17
CA ASN A 22 -11.34 12.83 -9.29
C ASN A 22 -11.51 11.38 -9.80
N LEU A 23 -10.56 10.49 -9.48
CA LEU A 23 -10.54 9.08 -9.90
C LEU A 23 -11.17 8.13 -8.86
N GLY A 24 -11.73 8.67 -7.78
CA GLY A 24 -12.21 7.90 -6.63
C GLY A 24 -11.09 7.50 -5.67
N GLU A 25 -11.42 6.62 -4.72
CA GLU A 25 -10.48 6.16 -3.69
C GLU A 25 -9.42 5.24 -4.29
N GLN A 26 -8.15 5.50 -3.98
CA GLN A 26 -7.08 4.60 -4.35
C GLN A 26 -7.06 3.38 -3.44
N LYS A 27 -7.24 2.20 -4.02
CA LYS A 27 -7.15 0.92 -3.29
C LYS A 27 -5.73 0.34 -3.24
N SER A 28 -4.89 0.69 -4.22
CA SER A 28 -3.51 0.19 -4.29
C SER A 28 -2.59 1.07 -5.15
N ALA A 29 -1.30 1.05 -4.85
CA ALA A 29 -0.24 1.58 -5.71
C ALA A 29 0.75 0.45 -6.08
N ILE A 30 1.22 0.41 -7.31
CA ILE A 30 2.16 -0.61 -7.78
C ILE A 30 3.34 0.10 -8.46
N PHE A 31 4.56 -0.22 -8.03
CA PHE A 31 5.79 0.31 -8.61
C PHE A 31 6.70 -0.84 -9.02
N CYS A 32 6.95 -0.98 -10.31
CA CYS A 32 7.82 -2.00 -10.86
C CYS A 32 9.20 -1.39 -11.13
N TYR A 33 10.20 -1.79 -10.33
CA TYR A 33 11.60 -1.45 -10.55
C TYR A 33 12.34 -2.64 -11.13
N GLU A 34 13.56 -2.40 -11.63
CA GLU A 34 14.40 -3.42 -12.26
C GLU A 34 14.66 -4.63 -11.35
N THR A 35 14.86 -4.39 -10.05
CA THR A 35 15.24 -5.45 -9.08
C THR A 35 14.17 -5.74 -8.04
N THR A 36 13.09 -4.95 -7.98
CA THR A 36 12.01 -5.12 -7.00
C THR A 36 10.67 -4.65 -7.53
N THR A 37 9.60 -5.33 -7.14
CA THR A 37 8.24 -4.83 -7.25
C THR A 37 7.75 -4.39 -5.88
N LEU A 38 7.18 -3.19 -5.82
CA LEU A 38 6.53 -2.65 -4.64
C LEU A 38 5.01 -2.63 -4.85
N VAL A 39 4.26 -3.20 -3.91
CA VAL A 39 2.79 -3.10 -3.89
C VAL A 39 2.37 -2.47 -2.59
N ILE A 40 1.67 -1.34 -2.67
CA ILE A 40 1.05 -0.68 -1.52
C ILE A 40 -0.44 -0.96 -1.58
N LEU A 41 -1.00 -1.52 -0.51
CA LEU A 41 -2.43 -1.78 -0.35
C LEU A 41 -2.99 -0.76 0.64
N GLN A 42 -3.95 0.04 0.20
CA GLN A 42 -4.63 0.99 1.09
C GLN A 42 -5.76 0.25 1.81
N ILE A 43 -5.66 0.21 3.14
CA ILE A 43 -6.62 -0.48 4.03
C ILE A 43 -6.83 0.44 5.24
N SER A 44 -7.71 1.42 5.06
CA SER A 44 -7.93 2.51 6.01
C SER A 44 -8.14 2.01 7.46
N PRO A 45 -7.55 2.66 8.46
CA PRO A 45 -6.72 3.88 8.40
C PRO A 45 -5.23 3.60 8.14
N LEU A 46 -4.85 2.35 7.89
CA LEU A 46 -3.48 1.92 7.67
C LEU A 46 -3.21 1.60 6.19
N PHE A 47 -1.98 1.19 5.91
CA PHE A 47 -1.61 0.66 4.60
C PHE A 47 -0.55 -0.42 4.75
N VAL A 48 -0.49 -1.33 3.79
CA VAL A 48 0.48 -2.41 3.76
C VAL A 48 1.45 -2.19 2.62
N ILE A 49 2.75 -2.28 2.89
CA ILE A 49 3.79 -2.28 1.86
C ILE A 49 4.32 -3.70 1.68
N ILE A 50 4.21 -4.22 0.47
CA ILE A 50 4.78 -5.52 0.07
C ILE A 50 5.96 -5.24 -0.87
N ILE A 51 7.13 -5.79 -0.51
CA ILE A 51 8.34 -5.75 -1.34
C ILE A 51 8.56 -7.16 -1.88
N ALA A 52 8.57 -7.32 -3.19
CA ALA A 52 8.65 -8.61 -3.85
C ALA A 52 9.68 -8.62 -4.98
N ASN A 53 10.03 -9.82 -5.44
CA ASN A 53 10.80 -10.01 -6.67
C ASN A 53 10.03 -9.41 -7.89
N PRO A 54 10.72 -8.84 -8.88
CA PRO A 54 10.10 -8.33 -10.12
C PRO A 54 9.16 -9.32 -10.82
N ALA A 55 9.48 -10.61 -10.77
CA ALA A 55 8.69 -11.68 -11.41
C ALA A 55 7.46 -12.13 -10.59
N ALA A 56 7.23 -11.55 -9.41
CA ALA A 56 6.08 -11.91 -8.58
C ALA A 56 4.75 -11.52 -9.25
N SER A 57 3.73 -12.37 -9.09
CA SER A 57 2.40 -12.11 -9.62
C SER A 57 1.75 -10.89 -8.95
N ILE A 58 1.70 -9.77 -9.67
CA ILE A 58 1.09 -8.51 -9.19
C ILE A 58 -0.38 -8.72 -8.82
N GLY A 59 -1.13 -9.50 -9.61
CA GLY A 59 -2.53 -9.81 -9.33
C GLY A 59 -2.69 -10.53 -7.99
N THR A 60 -1.83 -11.51 -7.69
CA THR A 60 -1.82 -12.21 -6.41
C THR A 60 -1.48 -11.25 -5.27
N LEU A 61 -0.42 -10.43 -5.42
CA LEU A 61 -0.01 -9.47 -4.40
C LEU A 61 -1.11 -8.44 -4.09
N ARG A 62 -1.82 -7.97 -5.13
CA ARG A 62 -2.97 -7.07 -4.97
C ARG A 62 -4.13 -7.74 -4.24
N ASN A 63 -4.42 -9.01 -4.58
CA ASN A 63 -5.53 -9.75 -3.98
C ASN A 63 -5.32 -10.10 -2.50
N LEU A 64 -4.07 -10.08 -2.01
CA LEU A 64 -3.78 -10.21 -0.57
C LEU A 64 -4.49 -9.16 0.28
N ARG A 65 -4.94 -8.03 -0.32
CA ARG A 65 -5.78 -7.05 0.37
C ARG A 65 -6.93 -7.71 1.12
N ASN A 66 -7.64 -8.65 0.48
CA ASN A 66 -8.83 -9.28 1.06
C ASN A 66 -8.48 -10.11 2.30
N SER A 67 -7.35 -10.82 2.27
CA SER A 67 -6.90 -11.64 3.40
C SER A 67 -6.27 -10.82 4.52
N LEU A 68 -5.65 -9.68 4.18
CA LEU A 68 -4.96 -8.82 5.14
C LEU A 68 -5.89 -7.79 5.79
N GLU A 69 -6.98 -7.41 5.14
CA GLU A 69 -7.97 -6.46 5.67
C GLU A 69 -8.41 -6.76 7.11
N PRO A 70 -8.84 -7.98 7.49
CA PRO A 70 -9.22 -8.27 8.87
C PRO A 70 -8.06 -8.08 9.87
N ILE A 71 -6.84 -8.44 9.48
CA ILE A 71 -5.64 -8.32 10.33
C ILE A 71 -5.28 -6.84 10.53
N VAL A 72 -5.37 -6.04 9.47
CA VAL A 72 -5.10 -4.61 9.54
C VAL A 72 -6.13 -3.88 10.40
N ILE A 73 -7.40 -4.26 10.30
CA ILE A 73 -8.46 -3.74 11.16
C ILE A 73 -8.18 -4.09 12.64
N GLU A 74 -7.75 -5.31 12.92
CA GLU A 74 -7.36 -5.72 14.28
C GLU A 74 -6.20 -4.87 14.84
N ILE A 75 -5.16 -4.63 14.02
CA ILE A 75 -4.04 -3.75 14.39
C ILE A 75 -4.54 -2.32 14.66
N SER A 76 -5.43 -1.81 13.81
CA SER A 76 -6.01 -0.48 13.96
C SER A 76 -6.72 -0.32 15.30
N ASN A 77 -7.54 -1.31 15.65
CA ASN A 77 -8.25 -1.35 16.93
C ASN A 77 -7.30 -1.45 18.12
N ALA A 78 -6.27 -2.30 18.03
CA ALA A 78 -5.28 -2.45 19.09
C ALA A 78 -4.44 -1.18 19.33
N THR A 79 -4.33 -0.32 18.31
CA THR A 79 -3.54 0.92 18.35
C THR A 79 -4.40 2.17 18.59
N GLY A 80 -5.72 2.02 18.75
CA GLY A 80 -6.64 3.13 18.97
C GLY A 80 -6.81 4.05 17.76
N LEU A 81 -6.48 3.57 16.56
CA LEU A 81 -6.77 4.24 15.30
C LEU A 81 -8.17 3.77 14.86
N HIS A 82 -9.21 4.49 15.26
CA HIS A 82 -10.60 4.21 14.88
C HIS A 82 -11.11 5.28 13.91
#